data_AF-A0A7S9QDU8-F1
#
_entry.id   AF-A0A7S9QDU8-F1
#
_cell.length_a   1.000
_cell.length_b   1.000
_cell.length_c   1.000
_cell.angle_alpha   90.00
_cell.angle_beta   90.00
_cell.angle_gamma   90.00
#
_symmetry.space_group_name_H-M   'P 1'
#
loop_
_entity.id
_entity.type
_entity.pdbx_description
1 polymer ?
#
loop_
_entity_poly.entity_id
_entity_poly.type
_entity_poly.pdbx_seq_one_letter_code
_entity_poly.pdbx_strand_id
1 'polypeptide(L)'
;MIEELVEYCETQQGVRIRPDVALAALDFRGIVYGTVAIPRDWWRPLEGMSASHVGIENRPMQPTAIRNLSELAALFISPSPQHNGASEYFDLDLRWTPKIGDQVMALGYADLDVDTQGRGEQRPMQQYIYGSVSEVVELESADVTRGRPWPMMRVQANWPGGMSGGPVFNTEGRVVGLVSTGFPGQDIATATFFSSWDIPQQTFQSLDPANPGWFHCIGVYDAEERIRWVGPNRAEASRFAADQNLSDVRAISFKPASQEYMVLQRIPLE
;
A
#
# COMPACT_ATOMS: atom_id res chain seq x y z
N MET A 1 7.90 13.49 -1.49
CA MET A 1 7.22 12.79 -0.36
C MET A 1 5.71 12.95 -0.50
N ILE A 2 4.89 12.14 0.16
CA ILE A 2 3.43 12.18 -0.01
C ILE A 2 2.82 13.54 0.36
N GLU A 3 3.44 14.24 1.31
CA GLU A 3 3.10 15.59 1.76
C GLU A 3 3.24 16.64 0.66
N GLU A 4 4.07 16.41 -0.35
CA GLU A 4 4.24 17.32 -1.50
C GLU A 4 3.11 17.17 -2.52
N LEU A 5 2.39 16.04 -2.48
CA LEU A 5 1.29 15.70 -3.39
C LEU A 5 -0.05 16.28 -2.91
N VAL A 6 -0.10 16.75 -1.67
CA VAL A 6 -1.34 17.13 -0.99
C VAL A 6 -1.30 18.53 -0.39
N GLU A 7 -2.47 19.10 -0.18
CA GLU A 7 -2.67 20.38 0.49
C GLU A 7 -3.76 20.28 1.55
N TYR A 8 -3.73 21.20 2.50
CA TYR A 8 -4.73 21.27 3.56
C TYR A 8 -5.98 21.95 3.01
N CYS A 9 -7.12 21.30 3.22
CA CYS A 9 -8.43 21.80 2.83
C CYS A 9 -9.19 22.27 4.08
N GLU A 10 -9.20 23.58 4.31
CA GLU A 10 -9.89 24.18 5.47
C GLU A 10 -11.38 23.84 5.53
N THR A 11 -12.05 23.78 4.39
CA THR A 11 -13.50 23.52 4.30
C THR A 11 -13.88 22.09 4.67
N GLN A 12 -12.98 21.12 4.42
CA GLN A 12 -13.19 19.71 4.76
C GLN A 12 -12.49 19.31 6.06
N GLN A 13 -11.76 20.24 6.70
CA GLN A 13 -10.85 19.96 7.82
C GLN A 13 -9.98 18.71 7.55
N GLY A 14 -9.42 18.65 6.34
CA GLY A 14 -8.77 17.44 5.84
C GLY A 14 -7.67 17.73 4.85
N VAL A 15 -7.09 16.68 4.29
CA VAL A 15 -6.01 16.75 3.31
C VAL A 15 -6.56 16.29 1.96
N ARG A 16 -6.25 17.02 0.89
CA ARG A 16 -6.64 16.66 -0.48
C ARG A 16 -5.43 16.67 -1.40
N ILE A 17 -5.47 15.88 -2.47
CA ILE A 17 -4.47 15.96 -3.54
C ILE A 17 -4.53 17.36 -4.15
N ARG A 18 -3.36 17.95 -4.40
CA ARG A 18 -3.27 19.27 -5.02
C ARG A 18 -3.86 19.25 -6.43
N PRO A 19 -4.55 20.33 -6.86
CA PRO A 19 -5.22 20.35 -8.16
C PRO A 19 -4.27 20.30 -9.35
N ASP A 20 -3.00 20.65 -9.16
CA ASP A 20 -1.95 20.61 -10.19
C ASP A 20 -1.18 19.28 -10.23
N VAL A 21 -1.52 18.32 -9.37
CA VAL A 21 -0.88 17.01 -9.30
C VAL A 21 -1.81 15.95 -9.91
N ALA A 22 -1.33 15.31 -10.98
CA ALA A 22 -1.98 14.13 -11.55
C ALA A 22 -1.19 12.88 -11.12
N LEU A 23 -1.83 11.97 -10.39
CA LEU A 23 -1.25 10.69 -10.01
C LEU A 23 -1.84 9.58 -10.88
N ALA A 24 -0.97 8.74 -11.43
CA ALA A 24 -1.34 7.53 -12.13
C ALA A 24 -0.40 6.39 -11.73
N ALA A 25 -0.94 5.17 -11.69
CA ALA A 25 -0.14 3.96 -11.57
C ALA A 25 0.07 3.36 -12.97
N LEU A 26 1.24 2.78 -13.18
CA LEU A 26 1.56 2.06 -14.41
C LEU A 26 1.45 0.55 -14.15
N ASP A 27 0.43 -0.09 -14.72
CA ASP A 27 0.23 -1.54 -14.70
C ASP A 27 1.02 -2.17 -15.86
N PHE A 28 2.28 -2.52 -15.59
CA PHE A 28 3.17 -3.14 -16.59
C PHE A 28 3.01 -4.66 -16.62
N ARG A 29 2.74 -5.22 -17.80
CA ARG A 29 2.44 -6.64 -17.97
C ARG A 29 3.57 -7.37 -18.68
N GLY A 30 4.23 -8.25 -17.94
CA GLY A 30 5.25 -9.15 -18.48
C GLY A 30 6.61 -8.49 -18.67
N ILE A 31 7.42 -9.10 -19.54
CA ILE A 31 8.77 -8.63 -19.86
C ILE A 31 8.78 -8.27 -21.35
N VAL A 32 9.30 -7.09 -21.66
CA VAL A 32 9.44 -6.64 -23.05
C VAL A 32 10.90 -6.28 -23.32
N TYR A 33 11.40 -6.66 -24.50
CA TYR A 33 12.75 -6.35 -24.93
C TYR A 33 12.78 -5.10 -25.81
N GLY A 34 13.70 -4.18 -25.51
CA GLY A 34 13.90 -2.95 -26.27
C GLY A 34 13.06 -1.76 -25.77
N THR A 35 12.79 -0.80 -26.66
CA THR A 35 11.95 0.36 -26.37
C THR A 35 10.51 0.06 -26.77
N VAL A 36 9.58 0.08 -25.81
CA VAL A 36 8.16 -0.10 -26.08
C VAL A 36 7.36 1.14 -25.73
N ALA A 37 6.43 1.48 -26.62
CA ALA A 37 5.42 2.49 -26.35
C ALA A 37 4.48 1.97 -25.27
N ILE A 38 4.29 2.74 -24.20
CA ILE A 38 3.36 2.38 -23.13
C ILE A 38 1.93 2.59 -23.62
N PRO A 39 1.09 1.54 -23.71
CA PRO A 39 -0.30 1.67 -24.07
C PRO A 39 -1.07 2.57 -23.10
N ARG A 40 -2.04 3.33 -23.62
CA ARG A 40 -2.86 4.23 -22.78
C ARG A 40 -3.63 3.48 -21.69
N ASP A 41 -4.05 2.26 -21.98
CA ASP A 41 -4.78 1.39 -21.08
C ASP A 41 -3.91 0.72 -20.00
N TRP A 42 -2.59 0.96 -19.97
CA TRP A 42 -1.70 0.54 -18.88
C TRP A 42 -1.62 1.59 -17.76
N TRP A 43 -1.99 2.83 -18.06
CA TRP A 43 -2.11 3.87 -17.05
C TRP A 43 -3.43 3.71 -16.30
N ARG A 44 -3.33 3.68 -14.99
CA ARG A 44 -4.48 3.59 -14.08
C ARG A 44 -4.61 4.88 -13.29
N PRO A 45 -5.79 5.52 -13.29
CA PRO A 45 -6.02 6.64 -12.41
C PRO A 45 -5.96 6.15 -10.96
N LEU A 46 -5.41 6.98 -10.07
CA LEU A 46 -5.62 6.80 -8.65
C LEU A 46 -7.03 7.30 -8.31
N GLU A 47 -7.84 6.43 -7.74
CA GLU A 47 -9.20 6.74 -7.29
C GLU A 47 -9.21 7.47 -5.95
N GLY A 48 -8.14 7.31 -5.17
CA GLY A 48 -8.01 8.01 -3.90
C GLY A 48 -6.76 7.61 -3.13
N MET A 49 -6.68 8.16 -1.92
CA MET A 49 -5.61 7.89 -0.96
C MET A 49 -6.17 7.97 0.46
N SER A 50 -5.66 7.14 1.35
CA SER A 50 -5.95 7.18 2.78
C SER A 50 -4.65 7.15 3.58
N ALA A 51 -4.54 7.98 4.60
CA ALA A 51 -3.45 7.94 5.57
C ALA A 51 -4.01 8.35 6.93
N SER A 52 -4.10 7.40 7.86
CA SER A 52 -4.86 7.56 9.10
C SER A 52 -4.23 8.58 10.08
N HIS A 53 -2.94 8.88 9.94
CA HIS A 53 -2.18 9.71 10.88
C HIS A 53 -1.43 10.83 10.19
N VAL A 54 -2.17 11.63 9.42
CA VAL A 54 -1.66 12.87 8.84
C VAL A 54 -2.08 14.04 9.72
N GLY A 55 -1.09 14.79 10.20
CA GLY A 55 -1.30 15.96 11.05
C GLY A 55 -0.95 17.26 10.35
N ILE A 56 -1.49 18.35 10.89
CA ILE A 56 -1.09 19.71 10.56
C ILE A 56 -0.09 20.17 11.63
N GLU A 57 1.15 20.38 11.21
CA GLU A 57 2.21 20.87 12.06
C GLU A 57 2.32 22.40 11.94
N ASN A 58 1.98 23.09 13.02
CA ASN A 58 2.15 24.54 13.15
C ASN A 58 3.42 24.82 13.95
N ARG A 59 4.53 25.11 13.27
CA ARG A 59 5.78 25.49 13.93
C ARG A 59 5.85 27.02 14.07
N PRO A 60 6.27 27.56 15.23
CA PRO A 60 6.43 28.99 15.40
C PRO A 60 7.34 29.58 14.31
N MET A 61 6.87 30.64 13.65
CA MET A 61 7.59 31.34 12.57
C MET A 61 7.92 30.47 11.33
N GLN A 62 7.26 29.33 11.15
CA GLN A 62 7.33 28.54 9.91
C GLN A 62 5.93 28.39 9.30
N PRO A 63 5.83 28.19 7.97
CA PRO A 63 4.57 27.83 7.34
C PRO A 63 4.00 26.55 7.96
N THR A 64 2.68 26.51 8.06
CA THR A 64 1.94 25.28 8.38
C THR A 64 2.35 24.18 7.39
N ALA A 65 2.74 23.03 7.93
CA ALA A 65 3.14 21.88 7.15
C ALA A 65 2.20 20.71 7.39
N ILE A 66 1.94 19.92 6.36
CA ILE A 66 1.32 18.60 6.51
C ILE A 66 2.44 17.63 6.87
N ARG A 67 2.16 16.72 7.82
CA ARG A 67 3.13 15.70 8.24
C ARG A 67 2.46 14.35 8.36
N ASN A 68 3.01 13.34 7.68
CA ASN A 68 2.68 11.96 7.97
C ASN A 68 3.39 11.52 9.25
N LEU A 69 2.62 11.19 10.29
CA LEU A 69 3.14 10.69 11.56
C LEU A 69 3.29 9.17 11.58
N SER A 70 2.92 8.49 10.48
CA SER A 70 2.94 7.03 10.40
C SER A 70 3.89 6.45 9.36
N GLU A 71 4.48 7.26 8.48
CA GLU A 71 5.24 6.75 7.32
C GLU A 71 4.41 5.82 6.38
N LEU A 72 3.09 5.74 6.59
CA LEU A 72 2.19 4.87 5.84
C LEU A 72 1.12 5.69 5.12
N ALA A 73 0.75 5.22 3.94
CA ALA A 73 -0.42 5.64 3.20
C ALA A 73 -0.89 4.49 2.30
N ALA A 74 -2.19 4.42 2.09
CA ALA A 74 -2.83 3.51 1.14
C ALA A 74 -3.27 4.31 -0.09
N LEU A 75 -2.98 3.78 -1.28
CA LEU A 75 -3.41 4.33 -2.57
C LEU A 75 -4.45 3.38 -3.16
N PHE A 76 -5.54 3.94 -3.68
CA PHE A 76 -6.60 3.17 -4.35
C PHE A 76 -6.44 3.35 -5.87
N ILE A 77 -6.31 2.24 -6.58
CA ILE A 77 -6.07 2.20 -8.02
C ILE A 77 -7.18 1.37 -8.67
N SER A 78 -7.79 1.89 -9.74
CA SER A 78 -8.82 1.14 -10.47
C SER A 78 -8.26 -0.19 -10.99
N PRO A 79 -9.00 -1.30 -10.88
CA PRO A 79 -8.59 -2.57 -11.45
C PRO A 79 -8.50 -2.49 -12.99
N SER A 80 -7.64 -3.33 -13.57
CA SER A 80 -7.53 -3.40 -15.03
C SER A 80 -8.74 -4.08 -15.65
N PRO A 81 -9.39 -3.47 -16.67
CA PRO A 81 -10.55 -4.04 -17.34
C PRO A 81 -10.24 -5.33 -18.14
N GLN A 82 -8.96 -5.64 -18.39
CA GLN A 82 -8.55 -6.84 -19.14
C GLN A 82 -8.25 -8.05 -18.23
N HIS A 83 -8.50 -7.96 -16.92
CA HIS A 83 -8.28 -9.09 -16.02
C HIS A 83 -9.59 -9.81 -15.72
N ASN A 84 -9.80 -10.97 -16.35
CA ASN A 84 -10.76 -11.98 -15.89
C ASN A 84 -10.19 -12.85 -14.74
N GLY A 85 -9.04 -12.46 -14.16
CA GLY A 85 -8.34 -13.14 -13.07
C GLY A 85 -8.07 -12.18 -11.91
N ALA A 86 -7.82 -12.72 -10.71
CA ALA A 86 -7.45 -11.92 -9.54
C ALA A 86 -6.11 -11.21 -9.79
N SER A 87 -6.03 -9.90 -9.50
CA SER A 87 -4.76 -9.17 -9.52
C SER A 87 -3.73 -9.89 -8.66
N GLU A 88 -2.51 -10.04 -9.15
CA GLU A 88 -1.41 -10.59 -8.36
C GLU A 88 -1.01 -9.59 -7.27
N TYR A 89 -0.85 -10.07 -6.05
CA TYR A 89 -0.40 -9.29 -4.90
C TYR A 89 0.54 -10.14 -4.04
N PHE A 90 1.36 -9.47 -3.24
CA PHE A 90 2.16 -10.15 -2.23
C PHE A 90 1.37 -10.25 -0.92
N ASP A 91 1.50 -11.39 -0.24
CA ASP A 91 0.87 -11.58 1.07
C ASP A 91 1.51 -10.62 2.10
N LEU A 92 0.68 -9.81 2.76
CA LEU A 92 1.11 -8.95 3.86
C LEU A 92 0.96 -9.69 5.19
N ASP A 93 1.99 -9.62 6.03
CA ASP A 93 1.98 -10.16 7.40
C ASP A 93 2.10 -9.01 8.41
N LEU A 94 0.95 -8.56 8.91
CA LEU A 94 0.87 -7.45 9.86
C LEU A 94 1.28 -7.84 11.29
N ARG A 95 1.52 -9.13 11.56
CA ARG A 95 1.81 -9.65 12.91
C ARG A 95 3.23 -10.20 13.05
N TRP A 96 3.94 -10.42 11.96
CA TRP A 96 5.35 -10.77 11.99
C TRP A 96 6.15 -9.74 12.81
N THR A 97 6.84 -10.21 13.85
CA THR A 97 7.62 -9.38 14.77
C THR A 97 9.10 -9.55 14.47
N PRO A 98 9.80 -8.51 13.99
CA PRO A 98 11.22 -8.60 13.67
C PRO A 98 12.06 -8.85 14.92
N LYS A 99 13.21 -9.48 14.72
CA LYS A 99 14.28 -9.61 15.70
C LYS A 99 15.60 -9.16 15.08
N ILE A 100 16.51 -8.68 15.93
CA ILE A 100 17.91 -8.47 15.53
C ILE A 100 18.48 -9.83 15.08
N GLY A 101 19.13 -9.85 13.92
CA GLY A 101 19.62 -11.06 13.26
C GLY A 101 18.67 -11.63 12.21
N ASP A 102 17.42 -11.17 12.12
CA ASP A 102 16.51 -11.64 11.07
C ASP A 102 16.99 -11.17 9.69
N GLN A 103 16.89 -12.05 8.69
CA GLN A 103 17.14 -11.71 7.30
C GLN A 103 15.86 -11.16 6.66
N VAL A 104 16.00 -10.03 5.98
CA VAL A 104 14.91 -9.38 5.24
C VAL A 104 15.36 -9.01 3.84
N MET A 105 14.42 -8.93 2.90
CA MET A 105 14.67 -8.48 1.54
C MET A 105 13.87 -7.22 1.25
N ALA A 106 14.50 -6.11 0.88
CA ALA A 106 13.81 -4.97 0.32
C ALA A 106 13.76 -5.05 -1.20
N LEU A 107 12.64 -4.64 -1.79
CA LEU A 107 12.45 -4.51 -3.22
C LEU A 107 11.87 -3.13 -3.54
N GLY A 108 12.37 -2.46 -4.57
CA GLY A 108 11.85 -1.15 -4.98
C GLY A 108 12.57 -0.61 -6.20
N TYR A 109 12.10 0.49 -6.75
CA TYR A 109 12.79 1.16 -7.85
C TYR A 109 13.92 2.03 -7.29
N ALA A 110 15.16 1.80 -7.73
CA ALA A 110 16.29 2.63 -7.35
C ALA A 110 16.49 3.74 -8.39
N ASP A 111 16.92 4.91 -7.90
CA ASP A 111 17.23 6.10 -8.69
C ASP A 111 16.09 6.48 -9.65
N LEU A 112 14.99 6.98 -9.06
CA LEU A 112 13.80 7.40 -9.81
C LEU A 112 14.18 8.24 -11.04
N ASP A 113 13.50 7.96 -12.15
CA ASP A 113 13.86 8.51 -13.43
C ASP A 113 13.43 9.96 -13.55
N VAL A 114 14.30 10.86 -13.12
CA VAL A 114 14.08 12.31 -13.17
C VAL A 114 14.75 12.87 -14.42
N ASP A 115 14.04 13.70 -15.19
CA ASP A 115 14.61 14.40 -16.35
C ASP A 115 15.55 15.53 -15.92
N THR A 116 16.73 15.17 -15.42
CA THR A 116 17.74 16.12 -14.96
C THR A 116 18.38 16.92 -16.11
N GLN A 117 18.17 16.50 -17.35
CA GLN A 117 18.79 17.09 -18.54
C GLN A 117 17.78 17.85 -19.43
N GLY A 118 16.52 17.97 -19.01
CA GLY A 118 15.49 18.71 -19.74
C GLY A 118 15.22 18.15 -21.14
N ARG A 119 15.34 16.84 -21.33
CA ARG A 119 15.07 16.18 -22.62
C ARG A 119 13.58 16.20 -22.98
N GLY A 120 12.71 16.53 -22.02
CA GLY A 120 11.28 16.70 -22.19
C GLY A 120 10.48 15.40 -22.10
N GLU A 121 9.16 15.53 -22.20
CA GLU A 121 8.17 14.47 -21.98
C GLU A 121 8.25 13.29 -22.97
N GLN A 122 8.98 13.45 -24.09
CA GLN A 122 9.11 12.43 -25.13
C GLN A 122 10.28 11.46 -24.89
N ARG A 123 11.06 11.67 -23.83
CA ARG A 123 12.19 10.78 -23.53
C ARG A 123 11.68 9.41 -23.04
N PRO A 124 12.42 8.31 -23.32
CA PRO A 124 12.12 7.03 -22.70
C PRO A 124 12.26 7.11 -21.17
N MET A 125 11.36 6.42 -20.47
CA MET A 125 11.52 6.17 -19.04
C MET A 125 12.48 4.99 -18.82
N GLN A 126 13.42 5.11 -17.90
CA GLN A 126 14.39 4.09 -17.51
C GLN A 126 14.34 3.86 -16.01
N GLN A 127 13.82 2.72 -15.59
CA GLN A 127 13.74 2.32 -14.19
C GLN A 127 14.12 0.86 -14.05
N TYR A 128 14.82 0.54 -12.95
CA TYR A 128 15.20 -0.83 -12.63
C TYR A 128 14.72 -1.16 -11.22
N ILE A 129 14.23 -2.39 -11.06
CA ILE A 129 13.90 -2.92 -9.75
C ILE A 129 15.21 -3.32 -9.08
N TYR A 130 15.44 -2.78 -7.89
CA TYR A 130 16.55 -3.12 -7.01
C TYR A 130 16.04 -4.00 -5.88
N GLY A 131 16.79 -5.08 -5.62
CA GLY A 131 16.53 -6.01 -4.53
C GLY A 131 17.76 -6.14 -3.65
N SER A 132 17.58 -6.13 -2.33
CA SER A 132 18.68 -6.27 -1.38
C SER A 132 18.25 -7.11 -0.18
N VAL A 133 19.01 -8.17 0.08
CA VAL A 133 18.86 -9.04 1.26
C VAL A 133 19.85 -8.59 2.32
N SER A 134 19.39 -8.40 3.54
CA SER A 134 20.23 -7.88 4.63
C SER A 134 19.73 -8.32 6.00
N GLU A 135 20.61 -8.22 6.99
CA GLU A 135 20.30 -8.53 8.38
C GLU A 135 19.75 -7.31 9.12
N VAL A 136 18.74 -7.51 9.95
CA VAL A 136 18.25 -6.52 10.92
C VAL A 136 19.29 -6.35 12.03
N VAL A 137 19.83 -5.15 12.17
CA VAL A 137 20.87 -4.82 13.16
C VAL A 137 20.33 -4.03 14.36
N GLU A 138 19.22 -3.32 14.19
CA GLU A 138 18.62 -2.50 15.25
C GLU A 138 17.10 -2.43 15.08
N LEU A 139 16.40 -2.35 16.21
CA LEU A 139 14.96 -2.20 16.27
C LEU A 139 14.58 -1.06 17.21
N GLU A 140 13.68 -0.24 16.72
CA GLU A 140 13.11 0.89 17.43
C GLU A 140 11.59 0.75 17.44
N SER A 141 10.98 0.60 18.62
CA SER A 141 9.51 0.59 18.77
C SER A 141 8.91 1.97 18.49
N ALA A 142 7.61 2.03 18.21
CA ALA A 142 6.89 3.31 18.08
C ALA A 142 7.02 4.14 19.37
N ASP A 143 7.29 5.44 19.23
CA ASP A 143 7.42 6.38 20.36
C ASP A 143 7.10 7.81 19.91
N VAL A 144 5.96 8.32 20.40
CA VAL A 144 5.40 9.64 20.08
C VAL A 144 6.29 10.82 20.45
N THR A 145 7.28 10.62 21.32
CA THR A 145 8.20 11.68 21.76
C THR A 145 9.30 11.97 20.74
N ARG A 146 9.50 11.08 19.76
CA ARG A 146 10.57 11.16 18.76
C ARG A 146 10.13 11.92 17.51
N GLY A 147 11.12 12.44 16.78
CA GLY A 147 10.90 13.03 15.46
C GLY A 147 10.35 12.03 14.44
N ARG A 148 10.63 10.74 14.62
CA ARG A 148 10.07 9.63 13.85
C ARG A 148 9.30 8.71 14.80
N PRO A 149 7.99 8.95 14.99
CA PRO A 149 7.24 8.26 16.03
C PRO A 149 6.82 6.82 15.67
N TRP A 150 7.01 6.41 14.40
CA TRP A 150 6.73 5.07 13.93
C TRP A 150 7.82 4.06 14.32
N PRO A 151 7.50 2.75 14.32
CA PRO A 151 8.50 1.70 14.53
C PRO A 151 9.45 1.65 13.35
N MET A 152 10.73 1.39 13.62
CA MET A 152 11.77 1.33 12.60
C MET A 152 12.68 0.14 12.84
N MET A 153 13.01 -0.57 11.78
CA MET A 153 14.11 -1.52 11.76
C MET A 153 15.26 -0.95 10.92
N ARG A 154 16.48 -1.16 11.39
CA ARG A 154 17.70 -0.82 10.64
C ARG A 154 18.34 -2.09 10.14
N VAL A 155 18.82 -2.03 8.90
CA VAL A 155 19.52 -3.14 8.26
C VAL A 155 20.90 -2.69 7.80
N GLN A 156 21.84 -3.64 7.76
CA GLN A 156 23.17 -3.42 7.19
C GLN A 156 23.11 -3.53 5.67
N ALA A 157 22.56 -2.51 5.03
CA ALA A 157 22.32 -2.46 3.60
C ALA A 157 22.49 -1.03 3.07
N ASN A 158 22.88 -0.92 1.81
CA ASN A 158 22.73 0.32 1.06
C ASN A 158 21.47 0.22 0.20
N TRP A 159 20.38 0.86 0.62
CA TRP A 159 19.17 1.00 -0.19
C TRP A 159 19.21 2.37 -0.88
N PRO A 160 19.38 2.42 -2.22
CA PRO A 160 19.44 3.67 -2.95
C PRO A 160 18.20 4.53 -2.79
N GLY A 161 18.34 5.82 -3.11
CA GLY A 161 17.21 6.73 -3.21
C GLY A 161 16.17 6.20 -4.22
N GLY A 162 14.89 6.46 -3.95
CA GLY A 162 13.79 5.99 -4.80
C GLY A 162 13.11 4.71 -4.31
N MET A 163 13.77 3.89 -3.48
CA MET A 163 13.17 2.65 -2.96
C MET A 163 12.09 2.87 -1.89
N SER A 164 11.92 4.10 -1.39
CA SER A 164 10.94 4.44 -0.35
C SER A 164 9.52 4.03 -0.75
N GLY A 165 8.81 3.38 0.17
CA GLY A 165 7.50 2.77 -0.07
C GLY A 165 7.56 1.37 -0.71
N GLY A 166 8.75 0.89 -1.11
CA GLY A 166 8.95 -0.47 -1.58
C GLY A 166 8.72 -1.51 -0.48
N PRO A 167 8.24 -2.73 -0.80
CA PRO A 167 8.00 -3.76 0.18
C PRO A 167 9.30 -4.30 0.80
N VAL A 168 9.22 -4.64 2.09
CA VAL A 168 10.23 -5.45 2.77
C VAL A 168 9.64 -6.82 3.09
N PHE A 169 10.33 -7.86 2.66
CA PHE A 169 9.95 -9.26 2.81
C PHE A 169 10.71 -9.92 3.95
N ASN A 170 10.04 -10.80 4.69
CA ASN A 170 10.70 -11.79 5.55
C ASN A 170 11.16 -13.02 4.74
N THR A 171 11.80 -13.98 5.41
CA THR A 171 12.28 -15.23 4.79
C THR A 171 11.17 -16.16 4.28
N GLU A 172 9.91 -15.95 4.72
CA GLU A 172 8.73 -16.66 4.21
C GLU A 172 8.16 -16.02 2.93
N GLY A 173 8.76 -14.92 2.46
CA GLY A 173 8.30 -14.20 1.27
C GLY A 173 7.06 -13.33 1.50
N ARG A 174 6.73 -13.03 2.76
CA ARG A 174 5.62 -12.12 3.12
C ARG A 174 6.11 -10.71 3.32
N VAL A 175 5.32 -9.73 2.93
CA VAL A 175 5.60 -8.30 3.15
C VAL A 175 5.32 -7.96 4.60
N VAL A 176 6.33 -7.46 5.31
CA VAL A 176 6.29 -7.20 6.76
C VAL A 176 6.53 -5.74 7.12
N GLY A 177 6.84 -4.91 6.12
CA GLY A 177 7.13 -3.51 6.27
C GLY A 177 7.32 -2.83 4.93
N LEU A 178 7.63 -1.54 4.99
CA LEU A 178 7.95 -0.71 3.83
C LEU A 178 9.30 -0.03 4.04
N VAL A 179 10.07 0.08 2.97
CA VAL A 179 11.31 0.85 2.94
C VAL A 179 10.97 2.31 3.28
N SER A 180 11.67 2.89 4.25
CA SER A 180 11.53 4.31 4.61
C SER A 180 12.59 5.13 3.90
N THR A 181 13.85 4.94 4.27
CA THR A 181 14.99 5.74 3.76
C THR A 181 16.30 4.97 3.91
N GLY A 182 17.17 5.05 2.90
CA GLY A 182 18.58 4.67 3.01
C GLY A 182 19.46 5.87 3.37
N PHE A 183 20.55 5.65 4.10
CA PHE A 183 21.52 6.71 4.41
C PHE A 183 22.76 6.57 3.51
N PRO A 184 22.93 7.44 2.49
CA PRO A 184 24.06 7.34 1.57
C PRO A 184 25.39 7.37 2.32
N GLY A 185 26.25 6.39 2.04
CA GLY A 185 27.60 6.30 2.61
C GLY A 185 27.69 5.75 4.03
N GLN A 186 26.59 5.27 4.62
CA GLN A 186 26.61 4.67 5.96
C GLN A 186 26.34 3.15 5.97
N ASP A 187 26.14 2.52 4.80
CA ASP A 187 25.74 1.10 4.66
C ASP A 187 24.62 0.67 5.62
N ILE A 188 23.75 1.63 5.95
CA ILE A 188 22.59 1.45 6.82
C ILE A 188 21.37 1.96 6.08
N ALA A 189 20.31 1.16 6.11
CA ALA A 189 19.00 1.53 5.60
C ALA A 189 17.92 1.25 6.63
N THR A 190 16.77 1.90 6.46
CA THR A 190 15.66 1.86 7.40
C THR A 190 14.35 1.51 6.74
N ALA A 191 13.56 0.71 7.43
CA ALA A 191 12.20 0.38 7.07
C ALA A 191 11.28 0.55 8.27
N THR A 192 10.06 0.97 8.01
CA THR A 192 8.96 0.83 8.97
C THR A 192 8.42 -0.59 8.88
N PHE A 193 8.12 -1.21 10.02
CA PHE A 193 7.55 -2.56 10.08
C PHE A 193 6.15 -2.53 10.70
N PHE A 194 5.33 -3.52 10.38
CA PHE A 194 3.90 -3.46 10.68
C PHE A 194 3.54 -3.87 12.11
N SER A 195 4.27 -4.82 12.69
CA SER A 195 4.11 -5.17 14.10
C SER A 195 4.64 -4.04 14.99
N SER A 196 4.23 -3.99 16.26
CA SER A 196 4.54 -2.93 17.25
C SER A 196 3.57 -1.74 17.33
N TRP A 197 2.50 -1.72 16.52
CA TRP A 197 1.42 -0.73 16.59
C TRP A 197 0.19 -1.16 15.78
N ASP A 198 -0.93 -0.43 15.91
CA ASP A 198 -2.21 -0.71 15.26
C ASP A 198 -2.47 0.11 14.00
N ILE A 199 -1.60 1.09 13.70
CA ILE A 199 -1.72 1.99 12.54
C ILE A 199 -1.85 1.27 11.19
N PRO A 200 -1.10 0.17 10.92
CA PRO A 200 -1.27 -0.56 9.66
C PRO A 200 -2.68 -1.15 9.51
N GLN A 201 -3.32 -1.62 10.58
CA GLN A 201 -4.68 -2.17 10.54
C GLN A 201 -5.71 -1.08 10.26
N GLN A 202 -5.49 0.13 10.79
CA GLN A 202 -6.35 1.29 10.52
C GLN A 202 -6.17 1.83 9.10
N THR A 203 -4.95 1.72 8.54
CA THR A 203 -4.60 2.20 7.20
C THR A 203 -5.06 1.21 6.12
N PHE A 204 -4.88 -0.09 6.36
CA PHE A 204 -5.19 -1.18 5.41
C PHE A 204 -6.44 -1.97 5.85
N GLN A 205 -7.57 -1.28 5.97
CA GLN A 205 -8.80 -1.83 6.55
C GLN A 205 -9.38 -3.05 5.82
N SER A 206 -9.06 -3.19 4.53
CA SER A 206 -9.47 -4.32 3.70
C SER A 206 -8.64 -5.57 3.96
N LEU A 207 -7.50 -5.50 4.65
CA LEU A 207 -6.68 -6.67 4.96
C LEU A 207 -7.22 -7.37 6.21
N ASP A 208 -7.18 -8.70 6.19
CA ASP A 208 -7.41 -9.49 7.40
C ASP A 208 -6.08 -9.68 8.15
N PRO A 209 -5.84 -8.97 9.28
CA PRO A 209 -4.61 -9.15 10.04
C PRO A 209 -4.49 -10.58 10.55
N ALA A 210 -5.62 -11.27 10.75
CA ALA A 210 -5.89 -12.68 11.06
C ALA A 210 -5.15 -13.71 10.20
N ASN A 211 -4.97 -13.38 8.93
CA ASN A 211 -4.66 -14.37 7.90
C ASN A 211 -3.90 -13.68 6.75
N PRO A 212 -2.55 -13.78 6.72
CA PRO A 212 -1.76 -13.16 5.65
C PRO A 212 -2.26 -13.54 4.25
N GLY A 213 -2.47 -12.54 3.40
CA GLY A 213 -3.00 -12.70 2.05
C GLY A 213 -4.53 -12.76 1.93
N TRP A 214 -5.25 -12.61 3.04
CA TRP A 214 -6.72 -12.56 3.07
C TRP A 214 -7.22 -11.13 3.24
N PHE A 215 -8.45 -10.91 2.78
CA PHE A 215 -9.11 -9.61 2.77
C PHE A 215 -10.47 -9.67 3.45
N HIS A 216 -10.80 -8.65 4.23
CA HIS A 216 -12.16 -8.39 4.65
C HIS A 216 -12.99 -7.95 3.45
N CYS A 217 -14.07 -8.67 3.17
CA CYS A 217 -14.95 -8.47 2.03
C CYS A 217 -16.41 -8.67 2.43
N ILE A 218 -17.30 -8.36 1.49
CA ILE A 218 -18.73 -8.66 1.58
C ILE A 218 -19.06 -9.77 0.58
N GLY A 219 -19.67 -10.85 1.07
CA GLY A 219 -20.18 -11.95 0.26
C GLY A 219 -21.70 -11.91 0.13
N VAL A 220 -22.21 -12.19 -1.07
CA VAL A 220 -23.66 -12.38 -1.34
C VAL A 220 -23.92 -13.87 -1.59
N TYR A 221 -24.91 -14.43 -0.92
CA TYR A 221 -25.20 -15.87 -0.93
C TYR A 221 -26.57 -16.18 -1.55
N ASP A 222 -26.69 -17.36 -2.19
CA ASP A 222 -27.97 -17.92 -2.62
C ASP A 222 -28.64 -18.77 -1.52
N ALA A 223 -29.84 -19.27 -1.82
CA ALA A 223 -30.63 -20.09 -0.89
C ALA A 223 -29.97 -21.43 -0.55
N GLU A 224 -29.03 -21.90 -1.38
CA GLU A 224 -28.21 -23.10 -1.12
C GLU A 224 -26.91 -22.77 -0.37
N GLU A 225 -26.80 -21.57 0.22
CA GLU A 225 -25.62 -21.07 0.92
C GLU A 225 -24.34 -20.99 0.06
N ARG A 226 -24.46 -20.87 -1.26
CA ARG A 226 -23.31 -20.69 -2.15
C ARG A 226 -23.05 -19.22 -2.38
N ILE A 227 -21.78 -18.85 -2.35
CA ILE A 227 -21.37 -17.48 -2.66
C ILE A 227 -21.58 -17.20 -4.16
N ARG A 228 -22.28 -16.12 -4.45
CA ARG A 228 -22.59 -15.66 -5.83
C ARG A 228 -21.77 -14.45 -6.23
N TRP A 229 -21.31 -13.69 -5.25
CA TRP A 229 -20.52 -12.50 -5.46
C TRP A 229 -19.69 -12.17 -4.21
N VAL A 230 -18.51 -11.59 -4.45
CA VAL A 230 -17.62 -11.04 -3.44
C VAL A 230 -17.21 -9.65 -3.88
N GLY A 231 -17.20 -8.69 -2.97
CA GLY A 231 -16.65 -7.38 -3.27
C GLY A 231 -16.37 -6.54 -2.02
N PRO A 232 -15.83 -5.33 -2.23
CA PRO A 232 -15.16 -4.58 -1.17
C PRO A 232 -16.13 -3.81 -0.27
N ASN A 233 -17.37 -3.54 -0.70
CA ASN A 233 -18.29 -2.69 0.03
C ASN A 233 -19.74 -3.21 0.02
N ARG A 234 -20.49 -2.80 1.05
CA ARG A 234 -21.88 -3.21 1.27
C ARG A 234 -22.83 -2.64 0.22
N ALA A 235 -22.58 -1.43 -0.30
CA ALA A 235 -23.48 -0.79 -1.26
C ALA A 235 -23.54 -1.56 -2.59
N GLU A 236 -22.39 -2.00 -3.11
CA GLU A 236 -22.32 -2.85 -4.29
C GLU A 236 -22.90 -4.24 -4.04
N ALA A 237 -22.65 -4.82 -2.87
CA ALA A 237 -23.22 -6.10 -2.47
C ALA A 237 -24.75 -6.06 -2.45
N SER A 238 -25.33 -5.03 -1.83
CA SER A 238 -26.78 -4.82 -1.76
C SER A 238 -27.38 -4.61 -3.15
N ARG A 239 -26.72 -3.83 -4.02
CA ARG A 239 -27.17 -3.63 -5.41
C ARG A 239 -27.17 -4.95 -6.18
N PHE A 240 -26.07 -5.71 -6.11
CA PHE A 240 -25.98 -7.03 -6.75
C PHE A 240 -27.05 -7.99 -6.20
N ALA A 241 -27.24 -8.01 -4.88
CA ALA A 241 -28.25 -8.84 -4.24
C ALA A 241 -29.67 -8.49 -4.72
N ALA A 242 -30.02 -7.20 -4.77
CA ALA A 242 -31.30 -6.74 -5.29
C ALA A 242 -31.51 -7.13 -6.77
N ASP A 243 -30.50 -6.92 -7.62
CA ASP A 243 -30.55 -7.25 -9.05
C ASP A 243 -30.72 -8.76 -9.29
N GLN A 244 -30.19 -9.60 -8.40
CA GLN A 244 -30.28 -11.06 -8.47
C GLN A 244 -31.39 -11.66 -7.59
N ASN A 245 -32.22 -10.84 -6.94
CA ASN A 245 -33.25 -11.25 -5.99
C ASN A 245 -32.71 -12.15 -4.85
N LEU A 246 -31.53 -11.81 -4.33
CA LEU A 246 -30.86 -12.43 -3.19
C LEU A 246 -31.00 -11.53 -1.96
N SER A 247 -31.02 -12.12 -0.77
CA SER A 247 -31.19 -11.38 0.49
C SER A 247 -30.13 -11.67 1.57
N ASP A 248 -29.26 -12.65 1.35
CA ASP A 248 -28.25 -13.04 2.33
C ASP A 248 -26.90 -12.39 1.99
N VAL A 249 -26.53 -11.38 2.79
CA VAL A 249 -25.28 -10.66 2.68
C VAL A 249 -24.48 -10.85 3.96
N ARG A 250 -23.21 -11.21 3.85
CA ARG A 250 -22.35 -11.54 5.00
C ARG A 250 -20.99 -10.85 4.88
N ALA A 251 -20.44 -10.42 6.01
CA ALA A 251 -19.04 -10.06 6.13
C ALA A 251 -18.22 -11.35 6.10
N ILE A 252 -17.17 -11.38 5.29
CA ILE A 252 -16.29 -12.53 5.11
C ILE A 252 -14.82 -12.11 5.15
N SER A 253 -13.95 -13.05 5.50
CA SER A 253 -12.54 -13.01 5.15
C SER A 253 -12.35 -13.89 3.91
N PHE A 254 -11.74 -13.37 2.85
CA PHE A 254 -11.63 -14.01 1.54
C PHE A 254 -10.18 -14.03 1.06
N LYS A 255 -9.72 -15.16 0.51
CA LYS A 255 -8.41 -15.29 -0.14
C LYS A 255 -8.58 -15.38 -1.66
N PRO A 256 -8.36 -14.28 -2.42
CA PRO A 256 -8.55 -14.27 -3.87
C PRO A 256 -7.81 -15.37 -4.63
N ALA A 257 -6.58 -15.69 -4.23
CA ALA A 257 -5.75 -16.68 -4.91
C ALA A 257 -6.34 -18.10 -4.88
N SER A 258 -6.93 -18.52 -3.76
CA SER A 258 -7.52 -19.87 -3.58
C SER A 258 -9.04 -19.88 -3.66
N GLN A 259 -9.69 -18.71 -3.68
CA GLN A 259 -11.13 -18.52 -3.52
C GLN A 259 -11.71 -19.09 -2.21
N GLU A 260 -10.86 -19.33 -1.22
CA GLU A 260 -11.28 -19.74 0.12
C GLU A 260 -11.89 -18.56 0.89
N TYR A 261 -12.84 -18.84 1.77
CA TYR A 261 -13.46 -17.82 2.62
C TYR A 261 -13.87 -18.34 3.99
N MET A 262 -13.98 -17.41 4.94
CA MET A 262 -14.53 -17.61 6.27
C MET A 262 -15.63 -16.59 6.52
N VAL A 263 -16.78 -17.04 7.02
CA VAL A 263 -17.88 -16.13 7.41
C VAL A 263 -17.54 -15.50 8.75
N LEU A 264 -17.50 -14.16 8.79
CA LEU A 264 -17.23 -13.40 10.00
C LEU A 264 -18.53 -13.03 10.71
N GLN A 265 -19.50 -12.52 9.95
CA GLN A 265 -20.76 -11.99 10.50
C GLN A 265 -21.84 -11.95 9.40
N ARG A 266 -23.11 -12.12 9.77
CA ARG A 266 -24.25 -11.79 8.89
C ARG A 266 -24.55 -10.30 8.92
N ILE A 267 -24.84 -9.71 7.77
CA ILE A 267 -25.15 -8.28 7.63
C ILE A 267 -26.62 -8.14 7.23
N PRO A 268 -27.46 -7.46 8.03
CA PRO A 268 -28.83 -7.19 7.61
C PRO A 268 -28.84 -6.28 6.38
N LEU A 269 -29.73 -6.54 5.42
CA LEU A 269 -30.01 -5.60 4.32
C LEU A 269 -30.92 -4.48 4.85
N GLU A 270 -30.60 -3.24 4.49
CA GLU A 270 -31.44 -2.05 4.71
C GLU A 270 -32.39 -1.85 3.54
#